data_AF-A0AAJ7PE13-F1
#
_entry.id   AF-A0AAJ7PE13-F1
#
_cell.length_a   1.000
_cell.length_b   1.000
_cell.length_c   1.000
_cell.angle_alpha   90.00
_cell.angle_beta   90.00
_cell.angle_gamma   90.00
#
_symmetry.space_group_name_H-M   'P 1'
#
loop_
_entity.id
_entity.type
_entity.pdbx_description
1 polymer ?
#
loop_
_entity_poly.entity_id
_entity_poly.type
_entity_poly.pdbx_seq_one_letter_code
_entity_poly.pdbx_strand_id
1 'polypeptide(L)'
;MAIPAAVSAATSEISFTNKYETHTIEREDGDPDGFYPLVLSDIMGLEDGTNKGVCTEDIKLTMMGHVMDKYLFNSTSPLLSGCAGYEKDPSANDICHILVCVISANSAETKPSVLQKMKTVREAARDLGIPQVCILTHIDEACGITESNLKDVYHSKYIKRKMEEMSSSVGFPMNCIFPVKNYNEETKLNDDIDTLILDALRYIINFGDDFIKKL
;
A
#
# COMPACT_ATOMS: atom_id res chain seq x y z
N MET A 1 -0.19 22.47 -2.94
CA MET A 1 -1.45 22.55 -3.72
C MET A 1 -2.53 21.76 -2.98
N ALA A 2 -3.80 22.21 -2.91
CA ALA A 2 -4.83 21.47 -2.19
C ALA A 2 -5.21 20.20 -2.98
N ILE A 3 -4.90 19.02 -2.42
CA ILE A 3 -5.44 17.76 -2.92
C ILE A 3 -6.97 17.90 -2.91
N PRO A 4 -7.68 17.71 -4.03
CA PRO A 4 -9.14 17.71 -4.02
C PRO A 4 -9.60 16.69 -2.98
N ALA A 5 -10.51 17.07 -2.08
CA ALA A 5 -11.10 16.13 -1.13
C ALA A 5 -11.78 15.00 -1.92
N ALA A 6 -11.08 13.87 -2.07
CA ALA A 6 -11.60 12.68 -2.71
C ALA A 6 -12.51 11.96 -1.71
N VAL A 7 -13.61 11.42 -2.22
CA VAL A 7 -14.61 10.73 -1.39
C VAL A 7 -14.03 9.37 -0.97
N SER A 8 -13.96 9.12 0.33
CA SER A 8 -13.58 7.80 0.86
C SER A 8 -14.70 6.80 0.63
N ALA A 9 -14.38 5.63 0.09
CA ALA A 9 -15.31 4.53 -0.06
C ALA A 9 -15.38 3.68 1.23
N ALA A 10 -15.55 4.34 2.38
CA ALA A 10 -15.42 3.76 3.73
C ALA A 10 -16.29 2.52 4.00
N THR A 11 -17.30 2.26 3.16
CA THR A 11 -18.22 1.12 3.25
C THR A 11 -18.38 0.33 1.94
N SER A 12 -17.57 0.61 0.92
CA SER A 12 -17.67 -0.06 -0.38
C SER A 12 -16.85 -1.34 -0.39
N GLU A 13 -17.44 -2.45 -0.82
CA GLU A 13 -16.71 -3.68 -1.17
C GLU A 13 -15.87 -3.52 -2.46
N ILE A 14 -15.99 -2.37 -3.12
CA ILE A 14 -15.36 -2.05 -4.41
C ILE A 14 -14.40 -0.88 -4.24
N SER A 15 -13.22 -1.01 -4.84
CA SER A 15 -12.17 0.00 -4.85
C SER A 15 -12.65 1.32 -5.48
N PHE A 16 -12.32 2.45 -4.85
CA PHE A 16 -12.50 3.77 -5.45
C PHE A 16 -11.51 4.01 -6.58
N THR A 17 -10.23 3.70 -6.32
CA THR A 17 -9.16 3.74 -7.33
C THR A 17 -9.43 2.65 -8.36
N ASN A 18 -9.51 3.01 -9.63
CA ASN A 18 -9.65 2.09 -10.77
C ASN A 18 -8.54 2.28 -11.82
N LYS A 19 -7.67 3.27 -11.63
CA LYS A 19 -6.52 3.56 -12.49
C LYS A 19 -5.23 3.41 -11.73
N TYR A 20 -4.15 3.16 -12.46
CA TYR A 20 -2.80 3.32 -11.95
C TYR A 20 -2.47 4.82 -11.91
N GLU A 21 -2.09 5.34 -10.74
CA GLU A 21 -1.69 6.74 -10.60
C GLU A 21 -0.41 6.85 -9.77
N THR A 22 0.47 7.75 -10.16
CA THR A 22 1.70 8.07 -9.43
C THR A 22 1.59 9.44 -8.77
N HIS A 23 2.07 9.52 -7.53
CA HIS A 23 2.03 10.73 -6.72
C HIS A 23 3.44 11.08 -6.20
N THR A 24 3.81 12.34 -6.32
CA THR A 24 5.07 12.88 -5.81
C THR A 24 4.82 13.82 -4.63
N ILE A 25 5.86 14.06 -3.83
CA ILE A 25 5.81 15.00 -2.71
C ILE A 25 6.66 16.22 -3.05
N GLU A 26 6.00 17.38 -3.19
CA GLU A 26 6.64 18.68 -3.43
C GLU A 26 7.51 19.10 -2.23
N ARG A 27 8.66 19.72 -2.50
CA ARG A 27 9.53 20.33 -1.49
C ARG A 27 9.08 21.75 -1.21
N GLU A 28 9.10 22.15 0.06
CA GLU A 28 8.72 23.50 0.50
C GLU A 28 9.90 24.50 0.48
N ASP A 29 10.88 24.30 -0.40
CA ASP A 29 12.06 25.18 -0.52
C ASP A 29 11.95 26.24 -1.63
N GLY A 30 10.80 26.28 -2.31
CA GLY A 30 10.47 27.27 -3.33
C GLY A 30 10.93 26.92 -4.74
N ASP A 31 11.50 25.73 -4.95
CA ASP A 31 11.76 25.18 -6.28
C ASP A 31 10.48 24.59 -6.88
N PRO A 32 9.92 25.14 -7.98
CA PRO A 32 8.70 24.64 -8.61
C PRO A 32 8.80 23.20 -9.12
N ASP A 33 10.01 22.74 -9.41
CA ASP A 33 10.29 21.37 -9.87
C ASP A 33 10.95 20.51 -8.77
N GLY A 34 11.01 21.03 -7.54
CA GLY A 34 11.62 20.38 -6.40
C GLY A 34 10.70 19.32 -5.80
N PHE A 35 10.98 18.05 -6.06
CA PHE A 35 10.29 16.92 -5.41
C PHE A 35 11.23 16.12 -4.53
N TYR A 36 10.70 15.51 -3.47
CA TYR A 36 11.43 14.45 -2.78
C TYR A 36 11.57 13.23 -3.71
N PRO A 37 12.68 12.47 -3.61
CA PRO A 37 12.90 11.27 -4.41
C PRO A 37 12.07 10.08 -3.87
N LEU A 38 10.76 10.28 -3.73
CA LEU A 38 9.78 9.32 -3.27
C LEU A 38 8.53 9.45 -4.14
N VAL A 39 8.21 8.38 -4.85
CA VAL A 39 7.01 8.27 -5.68
C VAL A 39 6.09 7.23 -5.05
N LEU A 40 4.82 7.59 -4.85
CA LEU A 40 3.79 6.69 -4.37
C LEU A 40 2.94 6.24 -5.55
N SER A 41 2.89 4.94 -5.78
CA SER A 41 2.13 4.29 -6.84
C SER A 41 0.80 3.77 -6.28
N ASP A 42 -0.31 4.46 -6.55
CA ASP A 42 -1.66 4.01 -6.19
C ASP A 42 -2.24 3.08 -7.27
N ILE A 43 -2.88 2.00 -6.83
CA ILE A 43 -3.48 0.99 -7.70
C ILE A 43 -4.87 0.61 -7.20
N MET A 44 -5.69 0.05 -8.10
CA MET A 44 -6.97 -0.52 -7.72
C MET A 44 -6.80 -1.61 -6.64
N GLY A 45 -7.70 -1.66 -5.66
CA GLY A 45 -7.67 -2.61 -4.56
C GLY A 45 -7.95 -4.06 -4.97
N LEU A 46 -7.52 -5.00 -4.10
CA LEU A 46 -7.88 -6.41 -4.19
C LEU A 46 -9.28 -6.62 -3.59
N GLU A 47 -10.18 -7.23 -4.36
CA GLU A 47 -11.57 -7.48 -3.94
C GLU A 47 -11.88 -8.98 -3.86
N ASP A 48 -12.91 -9.34 -3.10
CA ASP A 48 -13.37 -10.73 -2.99
C ASP A 48 -14.01 -11.22 -4.30
N GLY A 49 -13.79 -12.50 -4.61
CA GLY A 49 -14.33 -13.15 -5.79
C GLY A 49 -13.41 -13.16 -7.02
N THR A 50 -13.84 -13.94 -8.02
CA THR A 50 -13.16 -14.09 -9.31
C THR A 50 -13.41 -12.88 -10.19
N ASN A 51 -12.36 -12.36 -10.84
CA ASN A 51 -12.44 -11.20 -11.74
C ASN A 51 -12.99 -9.92 -11.08
N LYS A 52 -12.63 -9.73 -9.81
CA LYS A 52 -12.97 -8.56 -8.97
C LYS A 52 -11.70 -7.93 -8.43
N GLY A 53 -11.71 -6.61 -8.30
CA GLY A 53 -10.53 -5.82 -8.00
C GLY A 53 -9.49 -5.86 -9.12
N VAL A 54 -8.29 -5.39 -8.79
CA VAL A 54 -7.14 -5.46 -9.69
C VAL A 54 -6.73 -6.91 -9.97
N CYS A 55 -6.29 -7.18 -11.20
CA CYS A 55 -5.70 -8.46 -11.57
C CYS A 55 -4.30 -8.59 -10.93
N THR A 56 -3.97 -9.73 -10.31
CA THR A 56 -2.65 -9.91 -9.68
C THR A 56 -1.49 -9.87 -10.68
N GLU A 57 -1.74 -10.24 -11.94
CA GLU A 57 -0.73 -10.12 -13.00
C GLU A 57 -0.49 -8.65 -13.37
N ASP A 58 -1.53 -7.80 -13.32
CA ASP A 58 -1.35 -6.36 -13.55
C ASP A 58 -0.51 -5.73 -12.43
N ILE A 59 -0.69 -6.14 -11.17
CA ILE A 59 0.19 -5.68 -10.07
C ILE A 59 1.64 -6.11 -10.32
N LYS A 60 1.84 -7.34 -10.81
CA LYS A 60 3.19 -7.83 -11.15
C LYS A 60 3.80 -7.02 -12.30
N LEU A 61 3.02 -6.69 -13.33
CA LEU A 61 3.45 -5.80 -14.41
C LEU A 61 3.76 -4.40 -13.88
N THR A 62 2.95 -3.85 -12.97
CA THR A 62 3.23 -2.57 -12.30
C THR A 62 4.55 -2.64 -11.54
N MET A 63 4.81 -3.72 -10.79
CA MET A 63 6.08 -3.88 -10.07
C MET A 63 7.30 -3.94 -11.01
N MET A 64 7.12 -4.46 -12.22
CA MET A 64 8.14 -4.52 -13.27
C MET A 64 8.22 -3.25 -14.11
N GLY A 65 7.42 -2.21 -13.82
CA GLY A 65 7.40 -0.94 -14.56
C GLY A 65 6.66 -0.99 -15.91
N HIS A 66 5.93 -2.07 -16.20
CA HIS A 66 5.28 -2.27 -17.50
C HIS A 66 3.88 -1.63 -17.63
N VAL A 67 3.40 -0.91 -16.61
CA VAL A 67 2.08 -0.26 -16.61
C VAL A 67 2.27 1.25 -16.66
N MET A 68 1.73 1.89 -17.70
CA MET A 68 1.81 3.35 -17.87
C MET A 68 0.88 4.09 -16.90
N ASP A 69 1.31 5.26 -16.42
CA ASP A 69 0.51 6.17 -15.61
C ASP A 69 -0.86 6.43 -16.26
N LYS A 70 -1.91 6.46 -15.43
CA LYS A 70 -3.34 6.61 -15.79
C LYS A 70 -3.95 5.39 -16.51
N TYR A 71 -3.25 4.27 -16.60
CA TYR A 71 -3.84 3.02 -17.11
C TYR A 71 -5.08 2.64 -16.31
N LEU A 72 -6.19 2.33 -17.01
CA LEU A 72 -7.43 1.85 -16.39
C LEU A 72 -7.38 0.33 -16.24
N PHE A 73 -7.43 -0.16 -14.99
CA PHE A 73 -7.36 -1.59 -14.72
C PHE A 73 -8.58 -2.34 -15.26
N ASN A 74 -8.33 -3.53 -15.78
CA ASN A 74 -9.37 -4.45 -16.22
C ASN A 74 -9.40 -5.66 -15.28
N SER A 75 -10.48 -5.80 -14.52
CA SER A 75 -10.64 -6.91 -13.57
C SER A 75 -10.84 -8.27 -14.23
N THR A 76 -11.14 -8.33 -15.53
CA THR A 76 -11.46 -9.56 -16.27
C THR A 76 -10.30 -10.15 -17.06
N SER A 77 -9.30 -9.34 -17.40
CA SER A 77 -8.15 -9.78 -18.20
C SER A 77 -6.93 -8.92 -17.89
N PRO A 78 -5.73 -9.52 -17.78
CA PRO A 78 -4.51 -8.76 -17.55
C PRO A 78 -4.13 -7.90 -18.77
N LEU A 79 -3.35 -6.86 -18.52
CA LEU A 79 -2.69 -6.06 -19.54
C LEU A 79 -1.73 -6.94 -20.34
N LEU A 80 -1.86 -6.87 -21.67
CA LEU A 80 -1.02 -7.65 -22.58
C LEU A 80 0.08 -6.78 -23.18
N SER A 81 1.24 -7.40 -23.44
CA SER A 81 2.34 -6.72 -24.13
C SER A 81 1.89 -6.21 -25.51
N GLY A 82 2.21 -4.94 -25.79
CA GLY A 82 1.83 -4.27 -27.05
C GLY A 82 0.43 -3.65 -27.06
N CYS A 83 -0.37 -3.81 -26.01
CA CYS A 83 -1.62 -3.07 -25.84
C CYS A 83 -1.38 -1.63 -25.37
N ALA A 84 -2.38 -0.77 -25.59
CA ALA A 84 -2.36 0.58 -25.03
C ALA A 84 -2.26 0.54 -23.49
N GLY A 85 -1.35 1.32 -22.92
CA GLY A 85 -1.05 1.34 -21.48
C GLY A 85 0.08 0.42 -21.04
N TYR A 86 0.64 -0.42 -21.94
CA TYR A 86 1.81 -1.24 -21.66
C TYR A 86 3.10 -0.49 -21.99
N GLU A 87 3.97 -0.32 -20.99
CA GLU A 87 5.34 0.19 -21.16
C GLU A 87 6.25 -0.96 -21.59
N LYS A 88 6.89 -0.80 -22.75
CA LYS A 88 7.68 -1.86 -23.37
C LYS A 88 9.07 -1.96 -22.77
N ASP A 89 9.70 -0.83 -22.52
CA ASP A 89 11.10 -0.73 -22.17
C ASP A 89 11.23 0.11 -20.88
N PRO A 90 10.78 -0.43 -19.72
CA PRO A 90 10.76 0.32 -18.46
C PRO A 90 12.18 0.66 -18.00
N SER A 91 12.32 1.86 -17.44
CA SER A 91 13.54 2.32 -16.79
C SER A 91 13.61 1.88 -15.33
N ALA A 92 14.77 2.08 -14.69
CA ALA A 92 14.94 1.82 -13.26
C ALA A 92 14.05 2.70 -12.35
N ASN A 93 13.52 3.82 -12.88
CA ASN A 93 12.57 4.67 -12.18
C ASN A 93 11.14 4.15 -12.29
N ASP A 94 10.85 3.32 -13.30
CA ASP A 94 9.51 2.79 -13.54
C ASP A 94 9.23 1.52 -12.71
N ILE A 95 10.28 0.80 -12.29
CA ILE A 95 10.15 -0.39 -11.47
C ILE A 95 9.81 -0.05 -10.01
N CYS A 96 9.06 -0.92 -9.35
CA CYS A 96 8.71 -0.78 -7.94
C CYS A 96 9.90 -1.13 -7.05
N HIS A 97 10.30 -0.22 -6.16
CA HIS A 97 11.40 -0.44 -5.22
C HIS A 97 10.95 -1.05 -3.88
N ILE A 98 9.66 -0.98 -3.56
CA ILE A 98 9.07 -1.58 -2.36
C ILE A 98 7.57 -1.80 -2.53
N LEU A 99 7.10 -3.01 -2.20
CA LEU A 99 5.68 -3.33 -2.14
C LEU A 99 5.10 -2.95 -0.77
N VAL A 100 4.16 -2.01 -0.74
CA VAL A 100 3.41 -1.64 0.47
C VAL A 100 1.99 -2.17 0.36
N CYS A 101 1.61 -3.07 1.26
CA CYS A 101 0.23 -3.55 1.34
C CYS A 101 -0.53 -2.85 2.47
N VAL A 102 -1.68 -2.25 2.16
CA VAL A 102 -2.48 -1.49 3.14
C VAL A 102 -3.75 -2.25 3.47
N ILE A 103 -4.02 -2.45 4.76
CA ILE A 103 -5.16 -3.24 5.26
C ILE A 103 -5.77 -2.51 6.45
N SER A 104 -7.09 -2.50 6.58
CA SER A 104 -7.77 -1.95 7.75
C SER A 104 -7.82 -2.96 8.89
N ALA A 105 -7.42 -2.56 10.09
CA ALA A 105 -7.62 -3.33 11.32
C ALA A 105 -9.09 -3.44 11.70
N ASN A 106 -9.89 -2.44 11.32
CA ASN A 106 -11.33 -2.40 11.57
C ASN A 106 -12.12 -3.32 10.62
N SER A 107 -11.49 -3.86 9.58
CA SER A 107 -12.16 -4.83 8.73
C SER A 107 -12.50 -6.10 9.52
N ALA A 108 -13.62 -6.74 9.16
CA ALA A 108 -13.87 -8.12 9.51
C ALA A 108 -12.72 -9.04 9.01
N GLU A 109 -12.82 -10.34 9.27
CA GLU A 109 -11.87 -11.32 8.75
C GLU A 109 -11.65 -11.13 7.24
N THR A 110 -10.39 -11.03 6.84
CA THR A 110 -10.03 -10.85 5.43
C THR A 110 -10.43 -12.11 4.67
N LYS A 111 -11.17 -11.94 3.57
CA LYS A 111 -11.71 -13.08 2.83
C LYS A 111 -10.56 -13.96 2.29
N PRO A 112 -10.69 -15.30 2.31
CA PRO A 112 -9.63 -16.21 1.85
C PRO A 112 -9.16 -15.93 0.41
N SER A 113 -10.06 -15.50 -0.47
CA SER A 113 -9.74 -15.15 -1.86
C SER A 113 -8.77 -13.95 -1.93
N VAL A 114 -9.00 -12.93 -1.10
CA VAL A 114 -8.16 -11.73 -1.00
C VAL A 114 -6.81 -12.11 -0.41
N LEU A 115 -6.77 -12.88 0.68
CA LEU A 115 -5.53 -13.39 1.27
C LEU A 115 -4.69 -14.18 0.25
N GLN A 116 -5.34 -15.00 -0.58
CA GLN A 116 -4.65 -15.73 -1.64
C GLN A 116 -4.08 -14.79 -2.72
N LYS A 117 -4.83 -13.78 -3.16
CA LYS A 117 -4.32 -12.76 -4.11
C LYS A 117 -3.12 -12.00 -3.52
N MET A 118 -3.22 -11.58 -2.27
CA MET A 118 -2.14 -10.91 -1.55
C MET A 118 -0.88 -11.79 -1.46
N LYS A 119 -1.06 -13.07 -1.13
CA LYS A 119 0.03 -14.04 -1.08
C LYS A 119 0.71 -14.19 -2.44
N THR A 120 -0.06 -14.32 -3.52
CA THR A 120 0.47 -14.39 -4.90
C THR A 120 1.31 -13.15 -5.25
N VAL A 121 0.82 -11.96 -4.93
CA VAL A 121 1.53 -10.69 -5.19
C VAL A 121 2.81 -10.59 -4.37
N ARG A 122 2.75 -10.93 -3.07
CA ARG A 122 3.92 -10.93 -2.17
C ARG A 122 4.96 -11.95 -2.62
N GLU A 123 4.56 -13.11 -3.15
CA GLU A 123 5.45 -14.10 -3.76
C GLU A 123 6.12 -13.58 -5.02
N ALA A 124 5.38 -12.91 -5.90
CA ALA A 124 5.95 -12.26 -7.08
C ALA A 124 6.98 -11.18 -6.69
N ALA A 125 6.67 -10.34 -5.69
CA ALA A 125 7.61 -9.33 -5.19
C ALA A 125 8.89 -9.98 -4.62
N ARG A 126 8.77 -11.08 -3.86
CA ARG A 126 9.91 -11.85 -3.36
C ARG A 126 10.78 -12.36 -4.50
N ASP A 127 10.16 -12.93 -5.54
CA ASP A 127 10.88 -13.51 -6.67
C ASP A 127 11.60 -12.42 -7.51
N LEU A 128 11.09 -11.18 -7.48
CA LEU A 128 11.74 -9.97 -8.03
C LEU A 128 12.77 -9.34 -7.07
N GLY A 129 12.91 -9.84 -5.84
CA GLY A 129 13.78 -9.26 -4.81
C GLY A 129 13.29 -7.94 -4.21
N ILE A 130 12.08 -7.49 -4.57
CA ILE A 130 11.47 -6.25 -4.09
C ILE A 130 11.07 -6.43 -2.63
N PRO A 131 11.54 -5.61 -1.67
CA PRO A 131 11.12 -5.71 -0.28
C PRO A 131 9.61 -5.49 -0.11
N GLN A 132 9.01 -6.10 0.92
CA GLN A 132 7.57 -5.99 1.16
C GLN A 132 7.27 -5.62 2.60
N VAL A 133 6.30 -4.72 2.79
CA VAL A 133 5.78 -4.33 4.11
C VAL A 133 4.26 -4.31 4.09
N CYS A 134 3.66 -4.41 5.27
CA CYS A 134 2.22 -4.29 5.48
C CYS A 134 1.94 -3.11 6.42
N ILE A 135 1.02 -2.24 6.04
CA ILE A 135 0.48 -1.18 6.89
C ILE A 135 -0.90 -1.60 7.36
N LEU A 136 -1.08 -1.66 8.67
CA LEU A 136 -2.34 -1.97 9.33
C LEU A 136 -2.97 -0.67 9.82
N THR A 137 -3.95 -0.17 9.07
CA THR A 137 -4.63 1.13 9.24
C THR A 137 -5.85 1.04 10.18
N HIS A 138 -6.45 2.17 10.55
CA HIS A 138 -7.68 2.24 11.36
C HIS A 138 -7.59 1.46 12.69
N ILE A 139 -6.40 1.47 13.31
CA ILE A 139 -6.15 0.71 14.55
C ILE A 139 -6.98 1.23 15.71
N ASP A 140 -7.28 2.52 15.72
CA ASP A 140 -8.07 3.22 16.73
C ASP A 140 -9.54 2.81 16.71
N GLU A 141 -10.10 2.55 15.54
CA GLU A 141 -11.48 2.04 15.41
C GLU A 141 -11.59 0.54 15.75
N ALA A 142 -10.48 -0.20 15.67
CA ALA A 142 -10.50 -1.64 15.75
C ALA A 142 -10.52 -2.21 17.19
N CYS A 143 -10.02 -1.46 18.17
CA CYS A 143 -10.13 -1.86 19.58
C CYS A 143 -10.05 -0.68 20.56
N GLY A 144 -10.79 -0.79 21.67
CA GLY A 144 -10.87 0.27 22.68
C GLY A 144 -9.54 0.65 23.35
N ILE A 145 -8.52 -0.22 23.30
CA ILE A 145 -7.18 0.10 23.84
C ILE A 145 -6.51 1.18 22.98
N THR A 146 -6.44 0.95 21.67
CA THR A 146 -5.85 1.88 20.70
C THR A 146 -6.73 3.10 20.48
N GLU A 147 -8.06 2.97 20.62
CA GLU A 147 -8.99 4.09 20.69
C GLU A 147 -8.65 5.03 21.86
N SER A 148 -8.41 4.44 23.05
CA SER A 148 -8.15 5.21 24.27
C SER A 148 -6.75 5.84 24.31
N ASN A 149 -5.73 5.09 23.86
CA ASN A 149 -4.35 5.53 23.88
C ASN A 149 -3.53 4.85 22.78
N LEU A 150 -3.14 5.63 21.76
CA LEU A 150 -2.35 5.14 20.63
C LEU A 150 -1.00 4.52 21.05
N LYS A 151 -0.43 4.96 22.17
CA LYS A 151 0.86 4.46 22.71
C LYS A 151 0.79 3.00 23.11
N ASP A 152 -0.41 2.49 23.38
CA ASP A 152 -0.64 1.10 23.77
C ASP A 152 -0.85 0.17 22.56
N VAL A 153 -0.62 0.64 21.33
CA VAL A 153 -0.81 -0.14 20.09
C VAL A 153 -0.12 -1.50 20.12
N TYR A 154 1.13 -1.57 20.56
CA TYR A 154 1.89 -2.82 20.65
C TYR A 154 1.56 -3.66 21.90
N HIS A 155 0.78 -3.12 22.84
CA HIS A 155 0.23 -3.84 23.98
C HIS A 155 -1.17 -4.41 23.69
N SER A 156 -1.82 -3.97 22.61
CA SER A 156 -3.11 -4.49 22.20
C SER A 156 -3.01 -5.92 21.65
N LYS A 157 -3.66 -6.87 22.36
CA LYS A 157 -3.80 -8.26 21.89
C LYS A 157 -4.57 -8.36 20.58
N TYR A 158 -5.52 -7.44 20.34
CA TYR A 158 -6.30 -7.44 19.12
C TYR A 158 -5.42 -7.09 17.91
N ILE A 159 -4.64 -6.01 18.02
CA ILE A 159 -3.71 -5.57 16.97
C ILE A 159 -2.67 -6.66 16.71
N LYS A 160 -2.08 -7.22 17.77
CA LYS A 160 -1.13 -8.33 17.65
C LYS A 160 -1.73 -9.52 16.89
N ARG A 161 -2.97 -9.92 17.18
CA ARG A 161 -3.64 -11.02 16.47
C ARG A 161 -3.86 -10.71 14.99
N LYS A 162 -4.24 -9.47 14.64
CA LYS A 162 -4.36 -9.04 13.23
C LYS A 162 -3.01 -9.10 12.51
N MET A 163 -1.93 -8.67 13.17
CA MET A 163 -0.57 -8.81 12.62
C MET A 163 -0.18 -10.29 12.43
N GLU A 164 -0.47 -11.14 13.41
CA GLU A 164 -0.22 -12.59 13.33
C GLU A 164 -1.01 -13.24 12.18
N GLU A 165 -2.26 -12.83 11.95
CA GLU A 165 -3.07 -13.29 10.81
C GLU A 165 -2.40 -12.95 9.48
N MET A 166 -1.94 -11.70 9.30
CA MET A 166 -1.21 -11.29 8.10
C MET A 166 0.11 -12.03 7.93
N SER A 167 0.79 -12.29 9.04
CA SER A 167 2.03 -13.07 9.05
C SER A 167 1.79 -14.52 8.63
N SER A 168 0.80 -15.19 9.22
CA SER A 168 0.53 -16.61 8.94
C SER A 168 -0.13 -16.84 7.59
N SER A 169 -1.04 -15.97 7.17
CA SER A 169 -1.86 -16.19 5.97
C SER A 169 -1.18 -15.70 4.70
N VAL A 170 -0.49 -14.55 4.76
CA VAL A 170 0.15 -13.94 3.59
C VAL A 170 1.67 -14.12 3.60
N GLY A 171 2.30 -14.18 4.77
CA GLY A 171 3.74 -14.40 4.92
C GLY A 171 4.56 -13.15 5.21
N PHE A 172 3.94 -12.07 5.69
CA PHE A 172 4.69 -10.89 6.14
C PHE A 172 5.44 -11.19 7.45
N PRO A 173 6.73 -10.85 7.58
CA PRO A 173 7.41 -10.88 8.86
C PRO A 173 6.74 -9.95 9.86
N MET A 174 6.63 -10.34 11.13
CA MET A 174 5.97 -9.53 12.16
C MET A 174 6.59 -8.13 12.31
N ASN A 175 7.90 -8.01 12.09
CA ASN A 175 8.64 -6.75 12.13
C ASN A 175 8.55 -5.92 10.82
N CYS A 176 7.79 -6.39 9.83
CA CYS A 176 7.45 -5.67 8.60
C CYS A 176 5.95 -5.35 8.51
N ILE A 177 5.22 -5.46 9.63
CA ILE A 177 3.82 -5.08 9.75
C ILE A 177 3.75 -3.87 10.68
N PHE A 178 3.29 -2.74 10.16
CA PHE A 178 3.28 -1.45 10.85
C PHE A 178 1.85 -1.01 11.14
N PRO A 179 1.39 -1.04 12.41
CA PRO A 179 0.11 -0.48 12.78
C PRO A 179 0.15 1.05 12.79
N VAL A 180 -0.81 1.68 12.13
CA VAL A 180 -0.94 3.15 12.03
C VAL A 180 -2.39 3.58 12.22
N LYS A 181 -2.57 4.78 12.77
CA LYS A 181 -3.86 5.49 12.75
C LYS A 181 -3.92 6.40 11.53
N ASN A 182 -5.09 6.50 10.92
CA ASN A 182 -5.33 7.40 9.81
C ASN A 182 -5.69 8.79 10.31
N TYR A 183 -5.28 9.81 9.58
CA TYR A 183 -5.86 11.15 9.72
C TYR A 183 -7.25 11.15 9.08
N ASN A 184 -8.29 11.21 9.91
CA ASN A 184 -9.69 11.23 9.45
C ASN A 184 -10.52 12.28 10.20
N GLU A 185 -10.42 12.33 11.53
CA GLU A 185 -11.15 13.30 12.36
C GLU A 185 -10.26 14.49 12.78
N GLU A 186 -8.95 14.28 12.81
CA GLU A 186 -7.98 15.28 13.21
C GLU A 186 -7.85 16.40 12.17
N THR A 187 -8.03 17.64 12.63
CA THR A 187 -7.85 18.84 11.79
C THR A 187 -6.44 19.42 11.86
N LYS A 188 -5.60 18.87 12.74
CA LYS A 188 -4.21 19.29 13.00
C LYS A 188 -3.34 18.07 13.19
N LEU A 189 -2.04 18.25 12.99
CA LEU A 189 -1.04 17.23 13.29
C LEU A 189 -1.11 16.79 14.76
N ASN A 190 -0.87 15.50 14.97
CA ASN A 190 -0.87 14.85 16.25
C ASN A 190 0.39 14.00 16.38
N ASP A 191 1.22 14.31 17.38
CA ASP A 191 2.53 13.67 17.58
C ASP A 191 2.43 12.14 17.71
N ASP A 192 1.40 11.61 18.35
CA ASP A 192 1.25 10.16 18.54
C ASP A 192 0.88 9.45 17.21
N ILE A 193 0.04 10.08 16.38
CA ILE A 193 -0.28 9.58 15.02
C ILE A 193 0.94 9.68 14.12
N ASP A 194 1.58 10.85 14.11
CA ASP A 194 2.76 11.15 13.29
C ASP A 194 3.91 10.22 13.62
N THR A 195 4.11 9.89 14.90
CA THR A 195 5.16 8.95 15.31
C THR A 195 4.99 7.58 14.63
N LEU A 196 3.77 7.04 14.56
CA LEU A 196 3.54 5.75 13.91
C LEU A 196 3.70 5.83 12.38
N ILE A 197 3.19 6.88 11.75
CA ILE A 197 3.28 7.07 10.30
C ILE A 197 4.73 7.28 9.88
N LEU A 198 5.47 8.15 10.58
CA LEU A 198 6.86 8.48 10.27
C LEU A 198 7.80 7.29 10.54
N ASP A 199 7.53 6.49 11.57
CA ASP A 199 8.30 5.25 11.79
C ASP A 199 8.09 4.27 10.63
N ALA A 200 6.84 4.01 10.23
CA ALA A 200 6.53 3.16 9.07
C ALA A 200 7.17 3.68 7.78
N LEU A 201 7.05 4.99 7.50
CA LEU A 201 7.65 5.64 6.33
C LEU A 201 9.18 5.51 6.33
N ARG A 202 9.82 5.65 7.49
CA ARG A 202 11.27 5.49 7.62
C ARG A 202 11.71 4.08 7.23
N TYR A 203 11.00 3.04 7.65
CA TYR A 203 11.30 1.66 7.23
C TYR A 203 11.07 1.47 5.74
N ILE A 204 9.97 2.01 5.19
CA ILE A 204 9.67 1.97 3.75
C ILE A 204 10.82 2.56 2.93
N ILE A 205 11.28 3.76 3.30
CA ILE A 205 12.38 4.45 2.62
C ILE A 205 13.68 3.64 2.74
N ASN A 206 14.02 3.16 3.94
CA ASN A 206 15.26 2.39 4.14
C ASN A 206 15.27 1.09 3.31
N PHE A 207 14.15 0.37 3.26
CA PHE A 207 14.06 -0.85 2.46
C PHE A 207 14.16 -0.56 0.96
N GLY A 208 13.50 0.51 0.48
CA GLY A 208 13.62 0.95 -0.91
C GLY A 208 15.05 1.34 -1.27
N ASP A 209 15.72 2.14 -0.43
CA ASP A 209 17.11 2.56 -0.61
C ASP A 209 18.07 1.35 -0.63
N ASP A 210 17.87 0.36 0.25
CA ASP A 210 18.65 -0.88 0.26
C ASP A 210 18.40 -1.78 -0.96
N PHE A 211 17.21 -1.71 -1.56
CA PHE A 211 16.92 -2.36 -2.85
C PHE A 211 17.64 -1.64 -3.99
N ILE A 212 17.55 -0.30 -4.05
CA ILE A 212 18.18 0.52 -5.09
C ILE A 212 19.70 0.33 -5.12
N LYS A 213 20.35 0.22 -3.95
CA LYS A 213 21.81 -0.06 -3.87
C LYS A 213 22.25 -1.39 -4.49
N LYS A 214 21.31 -2.31 -4.75
CA LYS A 214 21.57 -3.63 -5.34
C LYS A 214 21.22 -3.72 -6.82
N LEU A 215 20.49 -2.73 -7.36
CA LEU A 215 20.21 -2.60 -8.79
C LEU A 215 21.47 -2.22 -9.57
#